data_AF-A0A3C1SME6-F1
#
_entry.id   AF-A0A3C1SME6-F1
#
_cell.length_a   1.000
_cell.length_b   1.000
_cell.length_c   1.000
_cell.angle_alpha   90.00
_cell.angle_beta   90.00
_cell.angle_gamma   90.00
#
_symmetry.space_group_name_H-M   'P 1'
#
loop_
_entity.id
_entity.type
_entity.pdbx_description
1 polymer ?
#
loop_
_entity_poly.entity_id
_entity_poly.type
_entity_poly.pdbx_seq_one_letter_code
_entity_poly.pdbx_strand_id
1 'polypeptide(L)' 'HYSVIEGKGFRTLAENQKVEFEVKVGPKGPQATMVKKFAAAK' A
#
# COMPACT_ATOMS: atom_id res chain seq x y z
N HIS A 1 -2.71 -7.42 1.16
CA HIS A 1 -2.07 -8.09 2.33
C HIS A 1 -1.27 -7.04 3.11
N TYR A 2 -1.12 -7.14 4.42
CA TYR A 2 -0.36 -6.11 5.18
C TYR A 2 1.15 -6.17 4.92
N SER A 3 1.69 -7.33 4.50
CA SER A 3 3.12 -7.48 4.22
C SER A 3 3.65 -6.60 3.09
N VAL A 4 2.79 -6.15 2.18
CA VAL A 4 3.20 -5.25 1.08
C VAL A 4 3.16 -3.78 1.47
N ILE A 5 2.67 -3.44 2.67
CA ILE A 5 2.61 -2.07 3.16
C ILE A 5 3.99 -1.69 3.71
N GLU A 6 4.61 -0.72 3.06
CA GLU A 6 5.88 -0.14 3.44
C GLU A 6 5.67 0.93 4.52
N GLY A 7 6.42 0.78 5.61
CA GLY A 7 6.36 1.66 6.77
C GLY A 7 7.07 1.05 7.98
N LYS A 8 7.56 1.91 8.87
CA LYS A 8 8.11 1.49 10.17
C LYS A 8 6.97 1.43 11.18
N GLY A 9 6.84 0.31 11.91
CA GLY A 9 5.76 0.08 12.87
C GLY A 9 4.55 -0.65 12.28
N PHE A 10 3.34 -0.18 12.59
CA PHE A 10 2.10 -0.84 12.18
C PHE A 10 1.81 -0.67 10.67
N ARG A 11 1.78 -1.81 9.98
CA ARG A 11 1.47 -1.95 8.55
C ARG A 11 -0.03 -1.93 8.30
N THR A 12 -0.66 -0.83 8.70
CA THR A 12 -2.09 -0.58 8.51
C THR A 12 -2.31 0.72 7.75
N LEU A 13 -3.42 0.78 7.02
CA LEU A 13 -3.90 1.98 6.35
C LEU A 13 -5.18 2.42 7.06
N ALA A 14 -5.34 3.73 7.23
CA ALA A 14 -6.61 4.30 7.64
C ALA A 14 -7.59 4.34 6.46
N GLU A 15 -8.88 4.36 6.76
CA GLU A 15 -9.91 4.63 5.75
C GLU A 15 -9.67 6.00 5.11
N ASN A 16 -9.94 6.15 3.81
CA ASN A 16 -9.69 7.35 3.01
C ASN A 16 -8.21 7.81 2.94
N GLN A 17 -7.26 7.00 3.41
CA GLN A 17 -5.85 7.31 3.30
C GLN A 17 -5.36 7.18 1.86
N LYS A 18 -4.74 8.24 1.34
CA LYS A 18 -4.06 8.19 0.04
C LYS A 18 -2.80 7.33 0.15
N VAL A 19 -2.60 6.47 -0.84
CA VAL A 19 -1.46 5.58 -0.94
C VAL A 19 -0.96 5.53 -2.36
N GLU A 20 0.34 5.30 -2.49
CA GLU A 20 0.97 4.91 -3.74
C GLU A 20 1.20 3.40 -3.69
N PHE A 21 0.94 2.70 -4.79
CA PHE A 21 1.16 1.27 -4.88
C PHE A 21 1.45 0.89 -6.32
N GLU A 22 2.17 -0.21 -6.49
CA GLU A 22 2.39 -0.82 -7.79
C GLU A 22 1.39 -1.94 -8.03
N VAL A 23 0.85 -2.03 -9.25
CA VAL A 23 -0.07 -3.11 -9.63
C VAL A 23 0.70 -4.22 -10.32
N LYS A 24 0.57 -5.45 -9.81
CA LYS A 24 1.14 -6.66 -10.44
C LYS A 24 0.04 -7.68 -10.69
N VAL A 25 0.07 -8.33 -11.85
CA VAL A 25 -0.87 -9.42 -12.16
C VAL A 25 -0.44 -10.67 -11.40
N GLY A 26 -1.26 -11.09 -10.44
CA GLY A 26 -1.09 -12.32 -9.68
C GLY A 26 -2.05 -13.42 -10.13
N PRO A 27 -2.00 -14.60 -9.48
CA PRO A 27 -2.85 -15.74 -9.83
C PRO A 27 -4.36 -15.50 -9.62
N LYS A 28 -4.73 -14.38 -8.96
CA LYS A 28 -6.11 -13.98 -8.69
C LYS A 28 -6.47 -12.62 -9.30
N GLY A 29 -5.71 -12.17 -10.31
CA GLY A 29 -5.88 -10.87 -10.94
C GLY A 29 -4.92 -9.80 -10.42
N PRO A 30 -5.20 -8.50 -10.66
CA PRO A 30 -4.32 -7.41 -10.25
C PRO A 30 -4.23 -7.32 -8.73
N GLN A 31 -3.01 -7.29 -8.21
CA GLN A 31 -2.71 -7.17 -6.80
C GLN A 31 -1.82 -5.96 -6.57
N ALA A 32 -2.06 -5.26 -5.45
CA ALA A 32 -1.18 -4.20 -5.01
C ALA A 32 0.12 -4.77 -4.41
N THR A 33 1.24 -4.22 -4.83
CA THR A 33 2.60 -4.49 -4.38
C THR A 33 3.27 -3.17 -4.00
N MET A 34 4.19 -3.19 -3.03
CA MET A 34 4.91 -1.99 -2.56
C MET A 34 3.99 -0.80 -2.20
N VAL A 35 3.07 -1.01 -1.27
CA VAL A 35 2.08 0.00 -0.85
C VAL A 35 2.73 1.01 0.10
N LYS A 36 2.90 2.25 -0.33
CA LYS A 36 3.46 3.36 0.45
C LYS A 36 2.37 4.33 0.88
N LYS A 37 2.45 4.81 2.12
CA LYS A 37 1.57 5.86 2.63
C LYS A 37 1.90 7.17 1.94
N PHE A 38 0.95 7.76 1.21
CA PHE A 38 1.14 9.07 0.60
C PHE A 38 0.99 10.13 1.70
N ALA A 39 2.10 10.46 2.36
CA ALA A 39 2.16 11.64 3.20
C ALA A 39 2.27 12.83 2.26
N ALA A 40 1.20 13.62 2.15
CA ALA A 40 1.29 14.94 1.55
C ALA A 40 2.28 15.76 2.40
N ALA A 41 3.54 15.80 1.99
CA ALA A 41 4.49 16.76 2.50
C ALA A 41 3.94 18.14 2.12
N LYS A 42 3.75 18.96 3.15
CA LYS A 42 3.11 20.27 3.11
C LYS A 42 3.82 21.23 2.16
#